data_AF-A0A1G3YLQ9-F1
#
_entry.id   AF-A0A1G3YLQ9-F1
#
_cell.length_a   1.000
_cell.length_b   1.000
_cell.length_c   1.000
_cell.angle_alpha   90.00
_cell.angle_beta   90.00
_cell.angle_gamma   90.00
#
_symmetry.space_group_name_H-M   'P 1'
#
loop_
_entity.id
_entity.type
_entity.pdbx_description
1 polymer ?
#
loop_
_entity_poly.entity_id
_entity_poly.type
_entity_poly.pdbx_seq_one_letter_code
_entity_poly.pdbx_strand_id
1 'polypeptide(L)'
;MKFGVPFLSIVFTFFFVAPLVTSQQSLAASHTEANVPESSVFDRYLKRDLEEYFETNLEAESQLSFEFLRDGPTQSGVAYPKYYVWVRILHSNENISEWAVRLAAMEKTHFKVTHAVSRQEVEGKKVDIFAIFPRAVCEEIDKRLRDIR
;
A
#
# COMPACT_ATOMS: atom_id res chain seq x y z
N MET A 1 -43.68 60.86 23.54
CA MET A 1 -42.26 60.92 23.95
C MET A 1 -42.01 59.84 25.00
N LYS A 2 -40.93 59.06 24.81
CA LYS A 2 -40.43 57.90 25.59
C LYS A 2 -40.76 56.50 25.04
N PHE A 3 -39.67 55.88 24.60
CA PHE A 3 -39.41 54.60 23.97
C PHE A 3 -39.46 53.42 24.94
N GLY A 4 -39.54 52.20 24.40
CA GLY A 4 -38.98 51.02 25.05
C GLY A 4 -39.53 49.69 24.51
N VAL A 5 -39.00 49.20 23.38
CA VAL A 5 -39.21 47.81 22.93
C VAL A 5 -38.03 46.97 23.42
N PRO A 6 -38.23 45.89 24.21
CA PRO A 6 -37.14 44.99 24.52
C PRO A 6 -36.91 44.01 23.35
N PHE A 7 -35.70 44.06 22.79
CA PHE A 7 -35.15 43.10 21.85
C PHE A 7 -34.93 41.77 22.60
N LEU A 8 -35.70 40.73 22.28
CA LEU A 8 -35.49 39.38 22.82
C LEU A 8 -34.59 38.60 21.84
N SER A 9 -33.31 38.54 22.15
CA SER A 9 -32.32 37.74 21.42
C SER A 9 -32.61 36.25 21.60
N ILE A 10 -32.99 35.57 20.51
CA ILE A 10 -33.11 34.11 20.46
C ILE A 10 -31.71 33.54 20.21
N VAL A 11 -31.13 32.90 21.22
CA VAL A 11 -29.89 32.11 21.09
C VAL A 11 -30.27 30.74 20.52
N PHE A 12 -29.91 30.50 19.26
CA PHE A 12 -30.08 29.19 18.60
C PHE A 12 -28.89 28.30 18.97
N THR A 13 -29.04 27.47 20.00
CA THR A 13 -28.02 26.48 20.38
C THR A 13 -28.10 25.30 19.40
N PHE A 14 -27.19 25.27 18.43
CA PHE A 14 -26.93 24.09 17.60
C PHE A 14 -26.25 23.01 18.47
N PHE A 15 -26.99 21.97 18.85
CA PHE A 15 -26.39 20.73 19.35
C PHE A 15 -25.74 19.98 18.18
N PHE A 16 -24.41 20.10 18.06
CA PHE A 16 -23.60 19.24 17.21
C PHE A 16 -23.57 17.84 17.85
N VAL A 17 -24.34 16.90 17.32
CA VAL A 17 -24.16 15.48 17.62
C VAL A 17 -23.03 14.98 16.70
N ALA A 18 -21.81 14.88 17.24
CA ALA A 18 -20.71 14.25 16.53
C ALA A 18 -20.97 12.74 16.38
N PRO A 19 -20.84 12.16 15.18
CA PRO A 19 -20.97 10.73 15.01
C PRO A 19 -19.75 10.02 15.61
N LEU A 20 -20.02 9.02 16.45
CA LEU A 20 -19.05 8.15 17.09
C LEU A 20 -18.45 7.20 16.02
N VAL A 21 -17.37 7.62 15.36
CA VAL A 21 -16.61 6.80 14.39
C VAL A 21 -15.20 6.58 14.94
N THR A 22 -15.01 5.70 15.92
CA THR A 22 -13.70 5.54 16.60
C THR A 22 -13.20 4.11 16.82
N SER A 23 -13.93 3.05 16.43
CA SER A 23 -13.48 1.67 16.73
C SER A 23 -12.64 0.97 15.66
N GLN A 24 -12.83 1.28 14.36
CA GLN A 24 -12.10 0.59 13.29
C GLN A 24 -10.68 1.15 13.05
N GLN A 25 -10.48 2.45 13.28
CA GLN A 25 -9.17 3.09 13.08
C GLN A 25 -8.14 2.64 14.13
N SER A 26 -8.57 2.40 15.37
CA SER A 26 -7.67 1.98 16.46
C SER A 26 -7.09 0.58 16.23
N LEU A 27 -7.90 -0.37 15.74
CA LEU A 27 -7.44 -1.73 15.45
C LEU A 27 -6.48 -1.77 14.25
N ALA A 28 -6.80 -1.07 13.15
CA ALA A 28 -5.91 -1.01 11.99
C ALA A 28 -4.56 -0.31 12.31
N ALA A 29 -4.60 0.73 13.14
CA ALA A 29 -3.40 1.40 13.63
C ALA A 29 -2.54 0.45 14.48
N SER A 30 -3.16 -0.30 15.40
CA SER A 30 -2.43 -1.26 16.26
C SER A 30 -1.75 -2.38 15.48
N HIS A 31 -2.39 -2.92 14.44
CA HIS A 31 -1.77 -3.94 13.59
C HIS A 31 -0.62 -3.39 12.74
N THR A 32 -0.74 -2.16 12.25
CA THR A 32 0.38 -1.47 11.60
C THR A 32 1.53 -1.31 12.58
N GLU A 33 1.27 -0.75 13.75
CA GLU A 33 2.27 -0.54 14.80
C GLU A 33 2.92 -1.84 15.26
N ALA A 34 2.20 -2.95 15.32
CA ALA A 34 2.74 -4.22 15.78
C ALA A 34 3.54 -4.98 14.71
N ASN A 35 3.36 -4.69 13.42
CA ASN A 35 3.89 -5.53 12.35
C ASN A 35 4.79 -4.81 11.34
N VAL A 36 4.63 -3.50 11.19
CA VAL A 36 5.44 -2.72 10.27
C VAL A 36 6.78 -2.40 10.94
N PRO A 37 7.92 -2.67 10.28
CA PRO A 37 9.22 -2.26 10.80
C PRO A 37 9.30 -0.75 11.00
N GLU A 38 10.14 -0.32 11.94
CA GLU A 38 10.41 1.10 12.17
C GLU A 38 10.95 1.78 10.90
N SER A 39 10.61 3.05 10.68
CA SER A 39 10.95 3.77 9.44
C SER A 39 12.45 3.77 9.11
N SER A 40 13.33 3.70 10.12
CA SER A 40 14.79 3.67 9.95
C SER A 40 15.33 2.38 9.33
N VAL A 41 14.56 1.28 9.39
CA VAL A 41 14.94 -0.03 8.85
C VAL A 41 13.98 -0.55 7.79
N PHE A 42 12.85 0.12 7.59
CA PHE A 42 11.78 -0.27 6.67
C PHE A 42 12.31 -0.61 5.26
N ASP A 43 12.96 0.35 4.60
CA ASP A 43 13.41 0.17 3.21
C ASP A 43 14.49 -0.91 3.09
N ARG A 44 15.34 -1.04 4.12
CA ARG A 44 16.37 -2.08 4.17
C ARG A 44 15.74 -3.47 4.24
N TYR A 45 14.74 -3.67 5.09
CA TYR A 45 14.05 -4.96 5.21
C TYR A 45 13.24 -5.28 3.97
N LEU A 46 12.49 -4.29 3.45
CA LEU A 46 11.73 -4.47 2.22
C LEU A 46 12.65 -4.88 1.06
N LYS A 47 13.79 -4.20 0.90
CA LYS A 47 14.77 -4.52 -0.14
C LYS A 47 15.36 -5.92 0.05
N ARG A 48 15.83 -6.24 1.26
CA ARG A 48 16.37 -7.57 1.61
C ARG A 48 15.39 -8.68 1.23
N ASP A 49 14.13 -8.55 1.62
CA ASP A 49 13.14 -9.62 1.45
C ASP A 49 12.68 -9.76 -0.01
N LEU A 50 12.70 -8.66 -0.77
CA LEU A 50 12.50 -8.70 -2.22
C LEU A 50 13.69 -9.36 -2.92
N GLU A 51 14.92 -9.00 -2.56
CA GLU A 51 16.14 -9.62 -3.09
C GLU A 51 16.15 -11.13 -2.80
N GLU A 52 15.93 -11.54 -1.55
CA GLU A 52 15.85 -12.94 -1.15
C GLU A 52 14.81 -13.73 -1.96
N TYR A 53 13.61 -13.15 -2.15
CA TYR A 53 12.56 -13.77 -2.97
C TYR A 53 13.01 -13.93 -4.42
N PHE A 54 13.54 -12.91 -5.06
CA PHE A 54 13.87 -12.97 -6.48
C PHE A 54 15.16 -13.72 -6.78
N GLU A 55 16.16 -13.69 -5.90
CA GLU A 55 17.38 -14.53 -6.03
C GLU A 55 17.04 -16.01 -5.99
N THR A 56 16.16 -16.41 -5.05
CA THR A 56 15.72 -17.81 -4.90
C THR A 56 14.90 -18.28 -6.11
N ASN A 57 14.11 -17.41 -6.74
CA ASN A 57 13.17 -17.80 -7.80
C ASN A 57 13.68 -17.55 -9.23
N LEU A 58 14.67 -16.68 -9.44
CA LEU A 58 15.16 -16.29 -10.78
C LEU A 58 16.60 -16.72 -11.09
N GLU A 59 17.33 -17.29 -10.13
CA GLU A 59 18.71 -17.81 -10.30
C GLU A 59 19.68 -16.81 -11.00
N ALA A 60 19.62 -15.52 -10.66
CA ALA A 60 20.44 -14.50 -11.32
C ALA A 60 21.02 -13.48 -10.33
N GLU A 61 22.31 -13.16 -10.51
CA GLU A 61 22.90 -11.94 -9.97
C GLU A 61 22.19 -10.74 -10.62
N SER A 62 21.43 -10.00 -9.81
CA SER A 62 20.55 -8.98 -10.34
C SER A 62 20.50 -7.73 -9.48
N GLN A 63 20.45 -6.57 -10.15
CA GLN A 63 20.27 -5.30 -9.47
C GLN A 63 18.77 -5.03 -9.35
N LEU A 64 18.26 -5.08 -8.12
CA LEU A 64 16.85 -4.84 -7.81
C LEU A 64 16.60 -3.38 -7.42
N SER A 65 15.55 -2.81 -7.99
CA SER A 65 14.95 -1.55 -7.56
C SER A 65 13.44 -1.72 -7.43
N PHE A 66 12.80 -0.90 -6.60
CA PHE A 66 11.36 -0.93 -6.45
C PHE A 66 10.77 0.46 -6.21
N GLU A 67 9.50 0.60 -6.55
CA GLU A 67 8.70 1.81 -6.32
C GLU A 67 7.33 1.39 -5.76
N PHE A 68 6.77 2.17 -4.83
CA PHE A 68 5.44 1.88 -4.32
C PHE A 68 4.36 2.13 -5.36
N LEU A 69 3.42 1.17 -5.47
CA LEU A 69 2.21 1.31 -6.27
C LEU A 69 1.08 2.01 -5.50
N ARG A 70 1.30 2.30 -4.21
CA ARG A 70 0.35 2.98 -3.32
C ARG A 70 1.06 3.55 -2.11
N ASP A 71 0.58 4.70 -1.63
CA ASP A 71 1.01 5.30 -0.38
C ASP A 71 0.53 4.48 0.82
N GLY A 72 1.48 3.80 1.47
CA GLY A 72 1.27 3.08 2.71
C GLY A 72 0.52 1.75 2.57
N PRO A 73 0.33 1.05 3.71
CA PRO A 73 -0.26 -0.26 3.71
C PRO A 73 -1.77 -0.23 3.50
N THR A 74 -2.31 -1.29 2.92
CA THR A 74 -3.73 -1.62 3.00
C THR A 74 -3.95 -2.68 4.07
N GLN A 75 -4.97 -2.47 4.92
CA GLN A 75 -5.37 -3.45 5.91
C GLN A 75 -6.88 -3.66 5.89
N SER A 76 -7.30 -4.93 5.95
CA SER A 76 -8.69 -5.32 6.08
C SER A 76 -8.81 -6.25 7.28
N GLY A 77 -9.56 -5.84 8.31
CA GLY A 77 -9.73 -6.59 9.56
C GLY A 77 -8.41 -6.83 10.28
N VAL A 78 -8.21 -8.06 10.74
CA VAL A 78 -7.04 -8.51 11.53
C VAL A 78 -5.87 -9.02 10.68
N ALA A 79 -5.94 -8.90 9.35
CA ALA A 79 -4.87 -9.35 8.48
C ALA A 79 -3.63 -8.44 8.57
N TYR A 80 -2.45 -9.00 8.31
CA TYR A 80 -1.21 -8.22 8.24
C TYR A 80 -1.31 -7.03 7.27
N PRO A 81 -0.66 -5.89 7.58
CA PRO A 81 -0.56 -4.74 6.69
C PRO A 81 0.05 -5.14 5.34
N LYS A 82 -0.57 -4.73 4.23
CA LYS A 82 -0.13 -5.11 2.87
C LYS A 82 0.46 -3.94 2.12
N TYR A 83 1.62 -4.14 1.53
CA TYR A 83 2.28 -3.19 0.64
C TYR A 83 2.27 -3.70 -0.79
N TYR A 84 2.35 -2.75 -1.72
CA TYR A 84 2.30 -3.03 -3.16
C TYR A 84 3.43 -2.26 -3.82
N VAL A 85 4.28 -2.96 -4.56
CA VAL A 85 5.44 -2.36 -5.21
C VAL A 85 5.56 -2.83 -6.66
N TRP A 86 6.09 -1.96 -7.50
CA TRP A 86 6.59 -2.29 -8.83
C TRP A 86 8.07 -2.54 -8.71
N VAL A 87 8.51 -3.76 -9.01
CA VAL A 87 9.92 -4.16 -8.94
C VAL A 87 10.50 -4.18 -10.34
N ARG A 88 11.70 -3.62 -10.49
CA ARG A 88 12.53 -3.76 -11.69
C ARG A 88 13.81 -4.47 -11.33
N ILE A 89 14.14 -5.48 -12.12
CA ILE A 89 15.31 -6.33 -11.96
C ILE A 89 16.13 -6.22 -13.23
N LEU A 90 17.34 -5.66 -13.11
CA LEU A 90 18.33 -5.65 -14.17
C LEU A 90 19.15 -6.94 -14.08
N HIS A 91 19.05 -7.75 -15.13
CA HIS A 91 19.79 -9.00 -15.28
C HIS A 91 21.20 -8.73 -15.84
N SER A 92 22.11 -9.69 -15.67
CA SER A 92 23.51 -9.56 -16.13
C SER A 92 23.65 -9.39 -17.67
N ASN A 93 22.62 -9.78 -18.43
CA ASN A 93 22.53 -9.60 -19.87
C ASN A 93 21.88 -8.26 -20.27
N GLU A 94 21.81 -7.31 -19.35
CA GLU A 94 21.18 -5.99 -19.50
C GLU A 94 19.67 -6.02 -19.76
N ASN A 95 19.02 -7.20 -19.73
CA ASN A 95 17.58 -7.27 -19.81
C ASN A 95 16.95 -6.79 -18.50
N ILE A 96 15.82 -6.10 -18.62
CA ILE A 96 15.02 -5.67 -17.49
C ILE A 96 13.77 -6.54 -17.42
N SER A 97 13.54 -7.15 -16.26
CA SER A 97 12.24 -7.75 -15.94
C SER A 97 11.51 -6.91 -14.90
N GLU A 98 10.20 -6.80 -15.06
CA GLU A 98 9.34 -5.99 -14.20
C GLU A 98 8.22 -6.83 -13.59
N TRP A 99 7.90 -6.53 -12.33
CA TRP A 99 6.96 -7.32 -11.53
C TRP A 99 6.07 -6.42 -10.66
N ALA A 100 4.78 -6.70 -10.63
CA ALA A 100 3.87 -6.20 -9.61
C ALA A 100 3.87 -7.15 -8.41
N VAL A 101 4.19 -6.65 -7.22
CA VAL A 101 4.40 -7.48 -6.03
C VAL A 101 3.52 -7.02 -4.88
N ARG A 102 2.87 -7.98 -4.20
CA ARG A 102 2.10 -7.77 -2.97
C ARG A 102 2.84 -8.38 -1.78
N LEU A 103 3.19 -7.56 -0.81
CA LEU A 103 3.89 -7.97 0.41
C LEU A 103 3.00 -7.83 1.63
N ALA A 104 3.26 -8.65 2.66
CA ALA A 104 2.72 -8.49 4.00
C ALA A 104 3.84 -8.15 4.98
N ALA A 105 3.71 -7.06 5.73
CA ALA A 105 4.63 -6.73 6.82
C ALA A 105 4.31 -7.60 8.04
N MET A 106 5.32 -8.25 8.61
CA MET A 106 5.16 -9.25 9.67
C MET A 106 6.09 -8.94 10.84
N GLU A 107 5.50 -8.80 12.03
CA GLU A 107 6.22 -8.79 13.32
C GLU A 107 7.37 -7.78 13.43
N LYS A 108 7.36 -6.71 12.63
CA LYS A 108 8.44 -5.70 12.50
C LYS A 108 9.77 -6.20 11.95
N THR A 109 9.87 -7.46 11.52
CA THR A 109 11.16 -8.08 11.20
C THR A 109 11.35 -8.35 9.71
N HIS A 110 10.25 -8.53 8.97
CA HIS A 110 10.31 -8.88 7.55
C HIS A 110 9.02 -8.53 6.79
N PHE A 111 9.14 -8.59 5.47
CA PHE A 111 8.07 -8.52 4.51
C PHE A 111 7.96 -9.85 3.76
N LYS A 112 6.83 -10.51 3.88
CA LYS A 112 6.56 -11.72 3.12
C LYS A 112 6.00 -11.37 1.75
N VAL A 113 6.68 -11.73 0.66
CA VAL A 113 6.09 -11.71 -0.68
C VAL A 113 4.94 -12.72 -0.71
N THR A 114 3.74 -12.24 -0.95
CA THR A 114 2.55 -13.10 -1.03
C THR A 114 2.17 -13.40 -2.47
N HIS A 115 2.38 -12.45 -3.38
CA HIS A 115 2.12 -12.57 -4.81
C HIS A 115 3.17 -11.75 -5.56
N ALA A 116 3.69 -12.29 -6.65
CA ALA A 116 4.51 -11.58 -7.62
C ALA A 116 3.98 -11.94 -9.01
N VAL A 117 3.71 -10.92 -9.83
CA VAL A 117 3.14 -11.08 -11.17
C VAL A 117 4.02 -10.32 -12.14
N SER A 118 4.57 -11.00 -13.14
CA SER A 118 5.43 -10.38 -14.13
C SER A 118 4.63 -9.48 -15.07
N ARG A 119 5.30 -8.46 -15.61
CA ARG A 119 4.76 -7.64 -16.70
C ARG A 119 4.22 -8.48 -17.86
N GLN A 120 4.96 -9.53 -18.25
CA GLN A 120 4.57 -10.42 -19.34
C GLN A 120 3.27 -11.19 -19.07
N GLU A 121 3.04 -11.60 -17.81
CA GLU A 121 1.78 -12.24 -17.41
C GLU A 121 0.60 -11.26 -17.46
N VAL A 122 0.80 -10.01 -17.04
CA VAL A 122 -0.25 -8.98 -17.09
C VAL A 122 -0.58 -8.60 -18.53
N GLU A 123 0.42 -8.27 -19.35
CA GLU A 123 0.22 -7.90 -20.77
C GLU A 123 -0.35 -9.07 -21.58
N GLY A 124 0.10 -10.29 -21.29
CA GLY A 124 -0.41 -11.52 -21.89
C GLY A 124 -1.80 -11.94 -21.37
N LYS A 125 -2.39 -11.19 -20.42
CA LYS A 125 -3.68 -11.50 -19.78
C LYS A 125 -3.75 -12.92 -19.21
N LYS A 126 -2.62 -13.45 -18.74
CA LYS A 126 -2.51 -14.80 -18.17
C LYS A 126 -3.00 -14.85 -16.72
N VAL A 127 -3.24 -13.69 -16.11
CA VAL A 127 -3.60 -13.51 -14.71
C VAL A 127 -4.64 -12.38 -14.58
N ASP A 128 -5.62 -12.58 -13.71
CA ASP A 128 -6.54 -11.51 -13.33
C ASP A 128 -5.96 -10.73 -12.15
N ILE A 129 -5.37 -9.57 -12.45
CA ILE A 129 -4.75 -8.72 -11.42
C ILE A 129 -5.79 -8.15 -10.43
N PHE A 130 -7.07 -8.06 -10.79
CA PHE A 130 -8.11 -7.57 -9.88
C PHE A 130 -8.47 -8.58 -8.79
N ALA A 131 -8.14 -9.87 -8.98
CA ALA A 131 -8.27 -10.89 -7.95
C ALA A 131 -7.14 -10.81 -6.89
N ILE A 132 -6.03 -10.16 -7.22
CA ILE A 132 -4.81 -10.11 -6.38
C ILE A 132 -4.64 -8.75 -5.73
N PHE A 133 -4.89 -7.68 -6.49
CA PHE A 133 -4.58 -6.31 -6.12
C PHE A 133 -5.87 -5.49 -5.95
N PRO A 134 -5.89 -4.51 -5.02
CA PRO A 134 -6.97 -3.53 -4.95
C PRO A 134 -7.07 -2.72 -6.25
N ARG A 135 -8.28 -2.26 -6.60
CA ARG A 135 -8.54 -1.50 -7.82
C ARG A 135 -7.55 -0.35 -8.07
N ALA A 136 -7.28 0.47 -7.06
CA ALA A 136 -6.33 1.59 -7.19
C ALA A 136 -4.90 1.15 -7.54
N VAL A 137 -4.48 -0.03 -7.07
CA VAL A 137 -3.17 -0.61 -7.40
C VAL A 137 -3.19 -1.15 -8.84
N CYS A 138 -4.29 -1.77 -9.28
CA CYS A 138 -4.45 -2.18 -10.68
C CYS A 138 -4.33 -1.00 -11.65
N GLU A 139 -4.94 0.15 -11.30
CA GLU A 139 -4.86 1.37 -12.12
C GLU A 139 -3.42 1.90 -12.24
N GLU A 140 -2.64 1.85 -11.15
CA GLU A 140 -1.22 2.21 -11.18
C GLU A 140 -0.38 1.20 -11.97
N ILE A 141 -0.64 -0.11 -11.84
CA ILE A 141 -0.02 -1.15 -12.68
C ILE A 141 -0.29 -0.86 -14.16
N ASP A 142 -1.53 -0.61 -14.54
CA ASP A 142 -1.91 -0.29 -15.91
C ASP A 142 -1.20 0.97 -16.43
N LYS A 143 -0.96 1.95 -15.56
CA LYS A 143 -0.17 3.14 -15.89
C LYS A 143 1.30 2.80 -16.15
N ARG A 144 1.94 2.00 -15.29
CA ARG A 144 3.33 1.54 -15.49
C ARG A 144 3.53 0.77 -16.80
N LEU A 145 2.53 -0.01 -17.20
CA LEU A 145 2.58 -0.72 -18.48
C LEU A 145 2.58 0.23 -19.70
N ARG A 146 1.94 1.41 -19.58
CA ARG A 146 1.87 2.42 -20.66
C ARG A 146 3.07 3.34 -20.72
N ASP A 147 3.63 3.74 -19.57
CA ASP A 147 4.66 4.78 -19.47
C ASP A 147 6.05 4.36 -20.02
N ILE A 148 6.22 3.09 -20.42
CA ILE A 148 7.49 2.53 -20.92
C ILE A 148 7.39 2.16 -22.42
N ARG A 149 6.38 2.65 -23.14
CA ARG A 149 6.24 2.47 -24.61
C ARG A 149 6.80 3.64 -25.40
#